data_AF-A0ABC9R611-F1
#
_entry.id   AF-A0ABC9R611-F1
#
_cell.length_a   1.000
_cell.length_b   1.000
_cell.length_c   1.000
_cell.angle_alpha   90.00
_cell.angle_beta   90.00
_cell.angle_gamma   90.00
#
_symmetry.space_group_name_H-M   'P 1'
#
loop_
_entity.id
_entity.type
_entity.pdbx_description
1 polymer ?
#
loop_
_entity_poly.entity_id
_entity_poly.type
_entity_poly.pdbx_seq_one_letter_code
_entity_poly.pdbx_strand_id
1 'polypeptide(L)'
;MLTIENEESHASDIPFEDLFKQYYAYAVKQIIWIVKDQSIAEELAQEVFLQLYRSDWKVIENIPGWLIKSSTIYTRCYYTLRNSNKKMMPIKLYKNQKNPKMGNVL
;
A
#
# COMPACT_ATOMS: atom_id res chain seq x y z
N MET A 1 16.68 45.56 14.89
CA MET A 1 16.92 44.56 13.83
C MET A 1 16.44 43.24 14.43
N LEU A 2 15.22 42.80 14.10
CA LEU A 2 14.69 41.52 14.60
C LEU A 2 15.47 40.41 13.90
N THR A 3 16.27 39.66 14.65
CA THR A 3 16.76 38.34 14.23
C THR A 3 15.57 37.41 14.21
N ILE A 4 15.02 37.20 13.01
CA ILE A 4 14.09 36.11 12.75
C ILE A 4 14.94 34.85 12.86
N GLU A 5 14.87 34.19 14.02
CA GLU A 5 15.37 32.84 14.19
C GLU A 5 14.52 31.96 13.27
N ASN A 6 15.08 31.68 12.10
CA ASN A 6 14.56 30.71 11.16
C ASN A 6 14.83 29.33 11.80
N GLU A 7 13.98 28.92 12.73
CA GLU A 7 13.87 27.52 13.15
C GLU A 7 13.30 26.73 11.96
N GLU A 8 14.16 26.48 10.99
CA GLU A 8 13.98 25.36 10.07
C GLU A 8 14.10 24.10 10.93
N SER A 9 12.98 23.66 11.50
CA SER A 9 12.87 22.35 12.13
C SER A 9 13.19 21.32 11.06
N HIS A 10 14.44 20.90 10.97
CA HIS A 10 14.82 19.79 10.14
C HIS A 10 13.93 18.61 10.53
N ALA A 11 13.38 17.90 9.53
CA ALA A 11 12.59 16.70 9.75
C ALA A 11 13.31 15.61 10.58
N SER A 12 14.62 15.80 10.87
CA SER A 12 15.46 14.98 11.73
C SER A 12 15.05 14.94 13.21
N ASP A 13 14.34 15.97 13.70
CA ASP A 13 14.05 16.16 15.13
C ASP A 13 12.65 15.71 15.54
N ILE A 14 11.78 15.41 14.57
CA ILE A 14 10.43 14.89 14.83
C ILE A 14 10.55 13.39 15.13
N PRO A 15 10.06 12.88 16.27
CA PRO A 15 9.98 11.45 16.51
C PRO A 15 9.15 10.74 15.43
N PHE A 16 9.58 9.55 15.00
CA PHE A 16 8.80 8.76 14.03
C PHE A 16 7.36 8.51 14.49
N GLU A 17 7.16 8.39 15.81
CA GLU A 17 5.83 8.24 16.42
C GLU A 17 4.90 9.42 16.10
N ASP A 18 5.40 10.65 16.11
CA ASP A 18 4.60 11.84 15.83
C ASP A 18 4.27 11.95 14.34
N LEU A 19 5.24 11.60 13.49
CA LEU A 19 5.03 11.46 12.05
C LEU A 19 3.98 10.39 11.74
N PHE A 20 4.03 9.25 12.44
CA PHE A 20 3.04 8.19 12.32
C PHE A 20 1.65 8.69 12.74
N LYS A 21 1.51 9.28 13.92
CA LYS A 21 0.24 9.81 14.42
C LYS A 21 -0.36 10.87 13.50
N GLN A 22 0.49 11.70 12.89
CA GLN A 22 0.07 12.75 11.98
C GLN A 22 -0.49 12.19 10.66
N TYR A 23 0.21 11.22 10.06
CA TYR A 23 -0.08 10.82 8.68
C TYR A 23 -0.80 9.48 8.53
N TYR A 24 -0.87 8.64 9.57
CA TYR A 24 -1.47 7.30 9.46
C TYR A 24 -2.93 7.36 9.03
N ALA A 25 -3.74 8.20 9.68
CA ALA A 25 -5.16 8.37 9.33
C ALA A 25 -5.34 8.89 7.89
N TYR A 26 -4.40 9.70 7.39
CA TYR A 26 -4.42 10.18 6.01
C TYR A 26 -4.10 9.05 5.02
N ALA A 27 -3.06 8.25 5.29
CA ALA A 27 -2.71 7.11 4.46
C ALA A 27 -3.86 6.08 4.37
N VAL A 28 -4.47 5.74 5.52
CA VAL A 28 -5.64 4.85 5.56
C VAL A 28 -6.80 5.44 4.73
N LYS A 29 -7.09 6.74 4.88
CA LYS A 29 -8.12 7.42 4.07
C LYS A 29 -7.81 7.36 2.57
N GLN A 30 -6.56 7.47 2.15
CA GLN A 30 -6.22 7.35 0.73
C GLN A 30 -6.40 5.92 0.21
N ILE A 31 -5.95 4.93 0.99
CA ILE A 31 -6.00 3.53 0.59
C ILE A 31 -7.44 3.01 0.57
N ILE A 32 -8.29 3.40 1.53
CA ILE A 32 -9.69 2.96 1.61
C ILE A 32 -10.50 3.38 0.37
N TRP A 33 -10.17 4.52 -0.26
CA TRP A 33 -10.80 4.93 -1.52
C TRP A 33 -10.58 3.93 -2.65
N ILE A 34 -9.49 3.16 -2.61
CA ILE A 34 -9.10 2.20 -3.64
C ILE A 34 -9.55 0.79 -3.27
N VAL A 35 -9.26 0.32 -2.06
CA VAL A 35 -9.53 -1.08 -1.66
C VAL A 35 -10.96 -1.32 -1.19
N LYS A 36 -11.66 -0.27 -0.75
CA LYS A 36 -13.05 -0.32 -0.24
C LYS A 36 -13.27 -1.30 0.92
N ASP A 37 -12.23 -1.63 1.66
CA ASP A 37 -12.22 -2.51 2.82
C ASP A 37 -11.31 -1.92 3.92
N GLN A 38 -11.87 -1.68 5.11
CA GLN A 38 -11.17 -0.99 6.21
C GLN A 38 -9.98 -1.80 6.73
N SER A 39 -10.16 -3.10 6.92
CA SER A 39 -9.10 -3.97 7.47
C SER A 39 -7.93 -4.05 6.51
N ILE A 40 -8.21 -4.18 5.20
CA ILE A 40 -7.17 -4.20 4.17
C ILE A 40 -6.48 -2.84 4.06
N ALA A 41 -7.22 -1.74 4.21
CA ALA A 41 -6.64 -0.40 4.15
C ALA A 41 -5.66 -0.13 5.30
N GLU A 42 -6.00 -0.56 6.52
CA GLU A 42 -5.14 -0.45 7.69
C GLU A 42 -3.89 -1.33 7.57
N GLU A 43 -4.03 -2.58 7.12
CA GLU A 43 -2.90 -3.48 6.90
C GLU A 43 -1.89 -2.91 5.89
N LEU A 44 -2.39 -2.40 4.75
CA LEU A 44 -1.54 -1.78 3.74
C LEU A 44 -0.89 -0.48 4.24
N ALA A 45 -1.61 0.33 5.02
CA ALA A 45 -1.05 1.53 5.62
C ALA A 45 0.09 1.18 6.58
N GLN A 46 -0.09 0.17 7.44
CA GLN A 46 0.94 -0.29 8.35
C GLN A 46 2.21 -0.72 7.59
N GLU A 47 2.08 -1.48 6.52
CA GLU A 47 3.22 -1.91 5.71
C GLU A 47 3.95 -0.73 5.05
N VAL A 48 3.23 0.28 4.58
CA VAL A 48 3.83 1.52 4.05
C VAL A 48 4.65 2.26 5.11
N PHE A 49 4.14 2.36 6.35
CA PHE A 49 4.89 2.98 7.44
C PHE A 49 6.07 2.13 7.92
N LEU A 50 5.95 0.80 7.90
CA LEU A 50 7.08 -0.10 8.17
C LEU A 50 8.20 0.08 7.13
N GLN A 51 7.85 0.26 5.85
CA GLN A 51 8.83 0.60 4.83
C GLN A 51 9.47 1.96 5.05
N LEU A 52 8.68 2.97 5.43
CA LEU A 52 9.20 4.30 5.75
C LEU A 52 10.21 4.22 6.91
N TYR A 53 9.86 3.49 7.96
CA TYR A 53 10.73 3.29 9.12
C TYR A 53 12.04 2.58 8.79
N ARG A 54 11.98 1.57 7.90
CA ARG A 54 13.16 0.85 7.41
C ARG A 54 14.01 1.65 6.43
N SER A 55 13.45 2.70 5.85
CA SER A 55 14.15 3.63 4.97
C SER A 55 14.80 4.73 5.81
N ASP A 56 15.81 5.41 5.26
CA ASP A 56 16.38 6.60 5.88
C ASP A 56 15.42 7.79 5.68
N TRP A 57 14.29 7.77 6.39
CA TRP A 57 13.20 8.72 6.18
C TRP A 57 13.58 10.16 6.54
N LYS A 58 14.66 10.34 7.30
CA LYS A 58 15.20 11.67 7.66
C LYS A 58 15.80 12.42 6.48
N VAL A 59 16.20 11.73 5.40
CA VAL A 59 16.67 12.37 4.16
C VAL A 59 15.54 12.59 3.13
N ILE A 60 14.30 12.20 3.44
CA ILE A 60 13.16 12.43 2.56
C ILE A 60 12.69 13.88 2.73
N GLU A 61 12.92 14.68 1.69
CA GLU A 61 12.54 16.10 1.65
C GLU A 61 11.02 16.33 1.81
N ASN A 62 10.19 15.42 1.26
CA ASN A 62 8.74 15.53 1.29
C ASN A 62 8.08 14.21 1.73
N ILE A 63 7.92 14.06 3.04
CA ILE A 63 7.25 12.90 3.66
C ILE A 63 5.80 12.71 3.15
N PRO A 64 4.93 13.73 3.08
CA PRO A 64 3.59 13.58 2.51
C PRO A 64 3.59 13.04 1.07
N GLY A 65 4.47 13.58 0.22
CA GLY A 65 4.61 13.16 -1.17
C GLY A 65 5.08 11.71 -1.29
N TRP A 66 6.04 11.31 -0.46
CA TRP A 66 6.50 9.93 -0.39
C TRP A 66 5.37 8.98 0.05
N LEU A 67 4.60 9.35 1.08
CA LEU A 67 3.49 8.53 1.59
C LEU A 67 2.39 8.32 0.54
N ILE A 68 2.00 9.37 -0.20
CA ILE A 68 1.01 9.26 -1.29
C ILE A 68 1.51 8.30 -2.37
N LYS A 69 2.77 8.45 -2.80
CA LYS A 69 3.39 7.61 -3.81
C LYS A 69 3.43 6.15 -3.36
N SER A 70 3.97 5.89 -2.17
CA SER A 70 4.12 4.54 -1.61
C SER A 70 2.77 3.87 -1.40
N SER A 71 1.78 4.56 -0.83
CA SER A 71 0.42 4.04 -0.63
C SER A 71 -0.24 3.63 -1.94
N THR A 72 -0.08 4.43 -2.99
CA THR A 72 -0.63 4.14 -4.33
C THR A 72 0.04 2.93 -4.96
N ILE A 73 1.37 2.85 -4.90
CA ILE A 73 2.14 1.72 -5.43
C ILE A 73 1.76 0.43 -4.70
N TYR A 74 1.76 0.44 -3.37
CA TYR A 74 1.42 -0.71 -2.56
C TYR A 74 0.02 -1.23 -2.83
N THR A 75 -0.95 -0.33 -2.85
CA THR A 75 -2.34 -0.71 -3.10
C THR A 75 -2.51 -1.30 -4.51
N ARG A 76 -1.84 -0.72 -5.50
CA ARG A 76 -1.85 -1.23 -6.88
C ARG A 76 -1.20 -2.61 -6.96
N CYS A 77 -0.05 -2.81 -6.32
CA CYS A 77 0.64 -4.10 -6.25
C CYS A 77 -0.22 -5.17 -5.56
N TYR A 78 -0.85 -4.83 -4.43
CA TYR A 78 -1.77 -5.72 -3.75
C TYR A 78 -2.92 -6.16 -4.67
N TYR A 79 -3.57 -5.20 -5.34
CA TYR A 79 -4.70 -5.50 -6.21
C TYR A 79 -4.29 -6.27 -7.48
N THR A 80 -3.15 -5.92 -8.10
CA THR A 80 -2.64 -6.66 -9.26
C THR A 80 -2.24 -8.08 -8.90
N LEU A 81 -1.57 -8.31 -7.77
CA LEU A 81 -1.22 -9.65 -7.29
C LEU A 81 -2.46 -10.45 -6.91
N ARG A 82 -3.40 -9.86 -6.16
CA ARG A 82 -4.66 -10.49 -5.78
C ARG A 82 -5.51 -10.86 -7.00
N ASN A 83 -5.59 -9.98 -8.00
CA ASN A 83 -6.35 -10.26 -9.23
C ASN A 83 -5.61 -11.19 -10.20
N SER A 84 -4.28 -11.18 -10.22
CA SER A 84 -3.48 -12.17 -10.96
C SER A 84 -3.67 -13.56 -10.36
N ASN A 85 -3.75 -13.66 -9.02
CA ASN A 85 -4.10 -14.90 -8.33
C ASN A 85 -5.56 -15.31 -8.54
N LYS A 86 -6.50 -14.38 -8.78
CA LYS A 86 -7.87 -14.72 -9.24
C LYS A 86 -7.89 -15.25 -10.68
N LYS A 87 -6.97 -14.83 -11.56
CA LYS A 87 -6.78 -15.43 -12.89
C LYS A 87 -6.11 -16.79 -12.85
N MET A 88 -5.40 -17.13 -11.76
CA MET A 88 -5.16 -18.53 -11.40
C MET A 88 -6.46 -19.16 -10.94
N MET A 89 -7.35 -19.48 -11.90
CA MET A 89 -8.23 -20.63 -11.71
C MET A 89 -7.33 -21.78 -11.27
N PRO A 90 -7.64 -22.49 -10.16
CA PRO A 90 -6.81 -23.60 -9.74
C PRO A 90 -6.72 -24.56 -10.92
N ILE A 91 -5.50 -24.98 -11.28
CA ILE A 91 -5.19 -25.85 -12.43
C ILE A 91 -6.11 -27.10 -12.48
N LYS A 92 -6.68 -27.48 -11.33
CA LYS A 92 -7.71 -28.53 -11.18
C LYS A 92 -9.02 -28.23 -11.92
N LEU A 93 -9.47 -26.98 -11.98
CA LEU A 93 -10.68 -26.55 -12.72
C LEU A 93 -10.46 -26.53 -14.25
N TYR A 94 -9.25 -26.16 -14.71
CA TYR A 94 -8.91 -26.19 -16.13
C TYR A 94 -8.79 -27.62 -16.71
N LYS A 95 -8.38 -28.61 -15.90
CA LYS A 95 -8.29 -30.02 -16.34
C LYS A 95 -9.65 -30.70 -16.48
N ASN A 96 -10.66 -30.31 -15.70
CA ASN A 96 -12.01 -30.90 -15.76
C ASN A 96 -12.87 -30.37 -16.91
N GLN A 97 -12.59 -29.17 -17.46
CA GLN A 97 -13.35 -28.65 -18.61
C GLN A 97 -12.86 -29.15 -19.98
N LYS A 98 -11.62 -29.63 -20.09
CA LYS A 98 -11.04 -30.11 -21.35
C LYS A 98 -11.11 -31.63 -21.58
N ASN A 99 -11.84 -32.37 -20.75
CA ASN A 99 -12.19 -33.76 -21.04
C ASN A 99 -13.72 -33.98 -21.01
N PRO A 100 -14.49 -33.34 -21.91
CA PRO A 100 -15.73 -33.95 -22.35
C PRO A 100 -15.32 -35.11 -23.24
N LYS A 101 -15.24 -36.33 -22.69
CA LYS A 101 -15.08 -37.51 -23.54
C LYS A 101 -16.25 -37.55 -24.51
N MET A 102 -15.91 -37.19 -25.74
CA MET A 102 -16.58 -37.47 -26.99
C MET A 102 -17.05 -38.93 -27.02
N GLY A 103 -18.32 -39.15 -27.35
CA GLY A 103 -18.86 -40.50 -27.54
C GLY A 103 -20.38 -40.55 -27.51
N ASN A 104 -20.96 -40.03 -28.59
CA ASN A 104 -22.36 -40.09 -29.00
C ASN A 104 -23.17 -41.36 -28.62
N VAL A 105 -24.45 -41.12 -28.32
CA VAL A 105 -25.64 -41.66 -29.01
C VAL A 105 -25.52 -43.09 -29.54
N LEU A 106 -26.15 -44.05 -28.85
CA LEU A 106 -27.47 -44.63 -29.19
C LEU A 106 -28.11 -45.20 -27.91
#